data_AF-A0A973JEC8-F1
#
_entry.id   AF-A0A973JEC8-F1
#
_cell.length_a   1.000
_cell.length_b   1.000
_cell.length_c   1.000
_cell.angle_alpha   90.00
_cell.angle_beta   90.00
_cell.angle_gamma   90.00
#
_symmetry.space_group_name_H-M   'P 1'
#
loop_
_entity.id
_entity.type
_entity.pdbx_description
1 polymer ?
#
loop_
_entity_poly.entity_id
_entity_poly.type
_entity_poly.pdbx_seq_one_letter_code
_entity_poly.pdbx_strand_id
1 'polypeptide(L)' 'GKYTAGGYGLVNLRANAALSGSFSAQFAVENLFDRNYAVSEGYPEPGRQFVLSVTCSL' A
#
# COMPACT_ATOMS: atom_id res chain seq x y z
N GLY A 1 17.00 10.36 -25.18
CA GLY A 1 15.69 9.72 -25.42
C GLY A 1 14.85 9.85 -24.17
N LYS A 2 13.53 10.02 -24.29
CA LYS A 2 12.64 10.09 -23.11
C LYS A 2 12.43 8.68 -22.58
N TYR A 3 13.17 8.32 -21.55
CA TYR A 3 12.93 7.13 -20.75
C TYR A 3 11.61 7.35 -20.00
N THR A 4 10.54 6.72 -20.47
CA THR A 4 9.20 6.84 -19.88
C THR A 4 8.86 5.51 -19.25
N ALA A 5 8.55 5.52 -17.96
CA ALA A 5 8.12 4.33 -17.27
C ALA A 5 6.85 3.75 -17.92
N GLY A 6 6.80 2.43 -18.04
CA GLY A 6 5.66 1.73 -18.63
C GLY A 6 4.38 1.94 -17.83
N GLY A 7 3.23 1.93 -18.50
CA GLY A 7 1.92 2.03 -17.84
C GLY A 7 1.70 0.86 -16.87
N TYR A 8 1.21 1.17 -15.67
CA TYR A 8 0.92 0.19 -14.64
C TYR A 8 -0.42 0.47 -13.96
N GLY A 9 -0.97 -0.55 -13.32
CA GLY A 9 -2.15 -0.46 -12.47
C GLY A 9 -1.89 -1.20 -11.17
N LEU A 10 -2.32 -0.63 -10.05
CA LEU A 10 -2.17 -1.19 -8.72
C LEU A 10 -3.55 -1.39 -8.08
N VAL A 11 -3.64 -2.41 -7.23
CA VAL A 11 -4.81 -2.64 -6.40
C VAL A 11 -4.34 -2.69 -4.96
N ASN A 12 -4.94 -1.85 -4.13
CA ASN A 12 -4.62 -1.72 -2.72
C ASN A 12 -5.87 -2.05 -1.91
N LEU A 13 -5.69 -2.80 -0.83
CA LEU A 13 -6.77 -3.25 0.03
C LEU A 13 -6.57 -2.66 1.43
N ARG A 14 -7.63 -2.12 2.02
CA ARG A 14 -7.61 -1.58 3.38
C ARG A 14 -8.84 -2.06 4.14
N ALA A 15 -8.61 -2.62 5.32
CA ALA A 15 -9.63 -3.02 6.27
C ALA A 15 -9.42 -2.26 7.59
N ASN A 16 -10.52 -1.80 8.17
CA ASN A 16 -10.53 -1.10 9.46
C ASN A 16 -11.50 -1.81 10.40
N ALA A 17 -11.09 -2.01 11.65
CA ALA A 17 -11.91 -2.60 12.69
C ALA A 17 -11.82 -1.77 13.97
N ALA A 18 -12.96 -1.27 14.43
CA ALA A 18 -13.09 -0.72 15.78
C ALA A 18 -13.14 -1.89 16.77
N LEU A 19 -12.09 -2.05 17.57
CA LEU A 19 -11.99 -3.13 18.55
C LEU A 19 -12.72 -2.77 19.84
N SER A 20 -12.67 -1.50 20.24
CA SER A 20 -13.40 -0.95 21.40
C SER A 20 -13.56 0.56 21.24
N GLY A 21 -14.31 1.22 22.12
CA GLY A 21 -14.59 2.66 22.04
C GLY A 21 -13.34 3.55 21.97
N SER A 22 -12.19 3.06 22.45
CA SER A 22 -10.92 3.77 22.40
C SER A 22 -9.91 3.15 21.44
N PHE A 23 -10.12 1.94 20.93
CA PHE A 23 -9.12 1.24 20.09
C PHE A 23 -9.63 0.92 18.69
N SER A 24 -8.83 1.27 17.69
CA SER A 24 -9.04 0.91 16.29
C SER A 24 -7.81 0.21 15.74
N ALA A 25 -8.02 -0.84 14.95
CA ALA A 25 -6.99 -1.51 14.18
C ALA A 25 -7.26 -1.32 12.68
N GLN A 26 -6.21 -1.05 11.93
CA GLN A 26 -6.23 -0.95 10.48
C GLN A 26 -5.21 -1.93 9.91
N PHE A 27 -5.64 -2.70 8.93
CA PHE A 27 -4.77 -3.55 8.13
C PHE A 27 -4.85 -3.10 6.66
N ALA A 28 -3.71 -2.91 6.02
CA ALA A 28 -3.63 -2.56 4.63
C ALA A 28 -2.61 -3.43 3.89
N VAL A 29 -2.94 -3.74 2.64
CA VAL A 29 -2.06 -4.41 1.69
C VAL A 29 -1.94 -3.50 0.48
N GLU A 30 -0.76 -2.95 0.28
CA GLU A 30 -0.44 -2.11 -0.88
C GLU A 30 0.21 -3.00 -1.95
N ASN A 31 -0.11 -2.76 -3.23
CA ASN A 31 0.33 -3.58 -4.35
C ASN A 31 -0.06 -5.06 -4.16
N LEU A 32 -1.37 -5.33 -4.03
CA LEU A 32 -1.93 -6.65 -3.72
C LEU A 32 -1.44 -7.76 -4.67
N PHE A 33 -1.22 -7.43 -5.94
CA PHE A 33 -0.76 -8.36 -6.97
C PHE A 33 0.76 -8.40 -7.14
N ASP A 34 1.52 -7.71 -6.29
CA ASP A 34 2.99 -7.71 -6.29
C ASP A 34 3.59 -7.37 -7.66
N ARG A 35 3.03 -6.34 -8.27
CA ARG A 35 3.46 -5.88 -9.58
C ARG A 35 4.80 -5.17 -9.44
N ASN A 36 5.76 -5.57 -10.28
CA ASN A 36 6.98 -4.80 -10.47
C ASN A 36 6.66 -3.59 -11.37
N TYR A 37 6.86 -2.39 -10.85
CA TYR A 37 6.59 -1.14 -11.55
C TYR A 37 7.60 -0.07 -11.15
N ALA A 38 7.69 0.97 -11.97
CA ALA A 38 8.52 2.12 -11.72
C ALA A 38 7.69 3.37 -12.03
N VAL A 39 7.80 4.39 -11.19
CA VAL A 39 7.23 5.73 -11.50
C VAL A 39 8.18 6.49 -12.42
N SER A 40 9.48 6.30 -12.20
CA SER A 40 10.56 6.84 -13.02
C SER A 40 11.42 5.71 -13.54
N GLU A 41 11.77 5.73 -14.82
CA GLU A 41 12.56 4.67 -15.43
C GLU A 41 13.87 4.44 -14.66
N GLY A 42 14.18 3.18 -14.37
CA GLY A 42 15.39 2.80 -13.62
C GLY A 42 15.26 2.87 -12.10
N TYR A 43 14.14 3.35 -11.56
CA TYR A 43 13.85 3.38 -10.12
C TYR A 43 12.62 2.53 -9.81
N PRO A 44 12.79 1.22 -9.57
CA PRO A 44 11.68 0.33 -9.24
C PRO A 44 11.11 0.68 -7.87
N GLU A 45 9.79 0.73 -7.79
CA GLU A 45 9.07 0.93 -6.54
C GLU A 45 9.04 -0.38 -5.72
N PRO A 46 8.76 -0.29 -4.41
CA PRO A 46 8.55 -1.47 -3.58
C PRO A 46 7.44 -2.36 -4.14
N GLY A 47 7.65 -3.68 -4.03
CA GLY A 47 6.64 -4.69 -4.32
C GLY A 47 5.48 -4.64 -3.31
N ARG A 48 4.86 -5.78 -3.04
CA ARG A 48 3.76 -5.87 -2.08
C ARG A 48 4.18 -5.47 -0.67
N GLN A 49 3.39 -4.62 -0.03
CA GLN A 49 3.61 -4.17 1.35
C GLN A 49 2.41 -4.48 2.23
N PHE A 50 2.68 -4.91 3.46
CA PHE A 50 1.68 -5.15 4.50
C PHE A 50 1.85 -4.12 5.60
N VAL A 51 0.78 -3.41 5.92
CA VAL A 51 0.77 -2.37 6.95
C VAL A 51 -0.27 -2.74 7.99
N LEU A 52 0.15 -2.78 9.25
CA LEU A 52 -0.73 -2.91 10.40
C LEU A 52 -0.58 -1.65 11.25
N SER A 53 -1.70 -1.02 11.58
CA SER A 53 -1.73 0.16 12.43
C SER A 53 -2.76 -0.04 13.53
N VAL A 54 -2.39 0.32 14.75
CA VAL A 54 -3.29 0.29 15.90
C VAL A 54 -3.29 1.69 16.49
N THR A 55 -4.47 2.25 16.67
CA THR A 55 -4.68 3.59 17.21
C THR A 55 -5.49 3.50 18.47
N CYS A 56 -5.01 4.18 19.52
CA CYS A 56 -5.76 4.42 20.74
C CYS A 56 -6.20 5.89 20.77
N SER A 57 -7.48 6.13 21.00
CA SER A 57 -8.09 7.45 21.13
C SER A 57 -8.44 7.63 22.60
N LEU A 58 -7.72 8.52 23.29
CA LEU A 58 -7.90 8.85 24.71
C LEU A 58 -8.81 10.06 24.89
#